data_AF-A0A098EAL4-F1
#
_entry.id   AF-A0A098EAL4-F1
#
_cell.length_a   1.000
_cell.length_b   1.000
_cell.length_c   1.000
_cell.angle_alpha   90.00
_cell.angle_beta   90.00
_cell.angle_gamma   90.00
#
_symmetry.space_group_name_H-M   'P 1'
#
loop_
_entity.id
_entity.type
_entity.pdbx_description
1 polymer ?
#
loop_
_entity_poly.entity_id
_entity_poly.type
_entity_poly.pdbx_seq_one_letter_code
_entity_poly.pdbx_strand_id
1 'polypeptide(L)' 'MEKIIYDLNEKECMQLLEKVRWKNGVFCPHCKSKKNIVKNGHVNTYQNYICKGL' A
#
# COMPACT_ATOMS: atom_id res chain seq x y z
N MET A 1 -15.82 -6.35 23.84
CA MET A 1 -15.43 -6.28 22.42
C MET A 1 -14.11 -6.99 22.31
N GLU A 2 -14.12 -8.26 21.90
CA GLU A 2 -12.89 -9.04 21.79
C GLU A 2 -11.99 -8.44 20.70
N LYS A 3 -10.78 -8.03 21.08
CA LYS A 3 -9.74 -7.68 20.11
C LYS A 3 -9.16 -8.99 19.61
N ILE A 4 -9.61 -9.42 18.44
CA ILE A 4 -8.95 -10.49 17.69
C ILE A 4 -7.59 -9.93 17.26
N ILE A 5 -6.53 -10.32 17.96
CA ILE A 5 -5.17 -10.13 17.46
C ILE A 5 -4.97 -11.26 16.44
N TYR A 6 -5.17 -10.93 15.16
CA TYR A 6 -4.85 -11.87 14.08
C TYR A 6 -3.34 -12.08 14.07
N ASP A 7 -2.90 -13.34 14.15
CA ASP A 7 -1.51 -13.72 13.93
C ASP A 7 -1.25 -13.76 12.42
N LEU A 8 -1.31 -12.58 11.78
CA LEU A 8 -1.11 -12.45 10.34
C LEU A 8 0.37 -12.61 10.03
N ASN A 9 0.69 -13.52 9.11
CA ASN A 9 2.06 -13.55 8.57
C ASN A 9 2.32 -12.28 7.72
N GLU A 10 3.60 -12.02 7.41
CA GLU A 10 4.01 -10.81 6.66
C GLU A 10 3.24 -10.65 5.35
N LYS A 11 3.01 -11.75 4.62
CA LYS A 11 2.28 -11.72 3.35
C LYS A 11 0.84 -11.28 3.53
N GLU A 12 0.14 -11.80 4.54
CA GLU A 12 -1.23 -11.42 4.84
C GLU A 12 -1.33 -9.96 5.32
N CYS A 13 -0.39 -9.53 6.15
CA CYS A 13 -0.27 -8.12 6.55
C CYS A 13 -0.14 -7.20 5.34
N MET A 14 0.73 -7.54 4.38
CA MET A 14 0.96 -6.73 3.20
C MET A 14 -0.24 -6.73 2.24
N GLN A 15 -0.92 -7.86 2.08
CA GLN A 15 -2.17 -7.92 1.32
C GLN A 15 -3.29 -7.07 1.94
N LEU A 16 -3.41 -7.07 3.28
CA LEU A 16 -4.37 -6.24 3.99
C LEU A 16 -4.04 -4.75 3.80
N LEU A 17 -2.77 -4.37 3.95
CA LEU A 17 -2.31 -3.00 3.74
C LEU A 17 -2.59 -2.52 2.31
N GLU A 18 -2.35 -3.36 1.30
CA GLU A 18 -2.65 -3.04 -0.09
C GLU A 18 -4.14 -2.79 -0.31
N LYS A 19 -5.01 -3.68 0.21
CA LYS A 19 -6.47 -3.55 0.13
C LYS A 19 -6.99 -2.30 0.82
N VAL A 20 -6.47 -1.98 2.01
CA VAL A 20 -6.94 -0.82 2.80
C VAL A 20 -6.41 0.49 2.22
N ARG A 21 -5.13 0.57 1.87
CA ARG A 21 -4.51 1.80 1.33
C ARG A 21 -4.97 2.09 -0.09
N TRP A 22 -5.14 1.07 -0.92
CA TRP A 22 -5.34 1.20 -2.35
C TRP A 22 -6.53 0.37 -2.85
N LYS A 23 -7.66 0.42 -2.13
CA LYS A 23 -8.92 -0.25 -2.51
C LYS A 23 -9.30 -0.06 -3.99
N ASN A 24 -9.02 1.11 -4.54
CA ASN A 24 -9.36 1.49 -5.92
C ASN A 24 -8.11 1.58 -6.83
N GLY A 25 -7.08 0.81 -6.52
CA GLY A 25 -5.76 0.87 -7.15
C GLY A 25 -4.85 1.94 -6.53
N VAL A 26 -3.57 1.90 -6.87
CA VAL A 26 -2.53 2.76 -6.28
C VAL A 26 -2.78 4.23 -6.60
N PHE A 27 -2.77 5.08 -5.57
CA PHE A 27 -2.88 6.53 -5.70
C PHE A 27 -2.05 7.22 -4.62
N CYS A 28 -1.69 8.49 -4.86
CA CYS A 28 -1.02 9.30 -3.85
C CYS A 28 -2.04 9.79 -2.81
N PRO A 29 -1.90 9.50 -1.51
CA PRO A 29 -2.85 9.95 -0.50
C PRO A 29 -2.84 11.47 -0.32
N HIS A 30 -1.78 12.16 -0.71
CA HIS A 30 -1.67 13.62 -0.62
C HIS A 30 -2.33 14.32 -1.80
N CYS A 31 -1.88 14.05 -3.04
CA CYS A 31 -2.40 14.74 -4.23
C CYS A 31 -3.59 14.04 -4.90
N LYS A 32 -4.01 12.87 -4.38
CA LYS A 32 -5.12 12.03 -4.89
C LYS A 32 -4.96 11.56 -6.35
N SER A 33 -3.85 11.88 -7.01
CA SER A 33 -3.58 11.48 -8.39
C SER A 33 -3.11 10.03 -8.48
N LYS A 34 -3.62 9.33 -9.50
CA LYS A 34 -3.10 8.04 -9.98
C LYS A 34 -1.98 8.22 -11.00
N LYS A 35 -1.99 9.32 -11.75
CA LYS A 35 -1.06 9.58 -12.87
C LYS A 35 0.34 9.97 -12.41
N ASN A 36 0.45 10.57 -11.22
CA ASN A 36 1.72 11.04 -10.69
C ASN A 36 2.48 9.98 -9.89
N ILE A 37 1.88 8.79 -9.72
CA ILE A 37 2.51 7.67 -9.05
C ILE A 37 3.43 6.94 -10.03
N VAL A 38 4.67 6.69 -9.61
CA VAL A 38 5.62 5.85 -10.34
C VAL A 38 6.22 4.79 -9.42
N LYS A 39 6.63 3.67 -10.03
CA LYS A 39 7.37 2.60 -9.35
C LYS A 39 8.75 3.12 -8.94
N ASN A 40 9.17 2.79 -7.71
CA ASN A 40 10.44 3.20 -7.13
C ASN A 40 11.11 2.04 -6.40
N GLY A 41 11.50 1.01 -7.15
CA GLY A 41 12.13 -0.19 -6.60
C GLY A 41 11.20 -1.03 -5.73
N HIS A 42 11.79 -1.90 -4.92
CA HIS A 42 11.07 -2.88 -4.11
C HIS A 42 11.65 -2.93 -2.69
N VAL A 43 10.81 -3.28 -1.72
CA VAL A 43 11.24 -3.77 -0.40
C VAL A 43 10.84 -5.23 -0.34
N ASN A 44 11.81 -6.13 -0.23
CA ASN A 44 11.62 -7.56 -0.43
C ASN A 44 10.89 -7.84 -1.76
N THR A 45 9.76 -8.54 -1.71
CA THR A 45 8.91 -8.85 -2.88
C THR A 45 7.88 -7.76 -3.18
N TYR A 46 7.80 -6.70 -2.37
CA TYR A 46 6.73 -5.70 -2.44
C TYR A 46 7.17 -4.46 -3.22
N GLN A 47 6.31 -3.99 -4.12
CA GLN A 47 6.56 -2.83 -4.95
C GLN A 47 6.45 -1.53 -4.13
N ASN A 48 7.48 -0.69 -4.20
CA ASN A 48 7.43 0.69 -3.69
C ASN A 48 6.99 1.67 -4.77
N TYR A 49 6.30 2.73 -4.34
CA TYR A 49 5.78 3.79 -5.20
C TYR A 49 6.14 5.16 -4.63
N ILE A 50 6.44 6.11 -5.52
CA ILE A 50 6.61 7.54 -5.17
C ILE A 50 5.66 8.39 -6.00
N CYS A 51 5.31 9.56 -5.46
CA CYS A 51 4.56 10.57 -6.18
C CYS A 51 5.55 11.60 -6.74
N LYS A 52 5.59 11.77 -8.07
CA LYS A 52 6.48 12.74 -8.73
C LYS A 52 6.16 14.21 -8.45
N GLY A 53 4.95 14.49 -7.96
CA GLY A 53 4.48 15.84 -7.67
C GLY A 53 4.52 16.20 -6.18
N LEU A 54 5.32 15.47 -5.39
CA LEU A 54 5.58 15.72 -3.97
C LEU A 54 7.08 15.92 -3.77
#